data_AF-A0A7X9C0J2-F1
#
_entry.id   AF-A0A7X9C0J2-F1
#
_cell.length_a   1.000
_cell.length_b   1.000
_cell.length_c   1.000
_cell.angle_alpha   90.00
_cell.angle_beta   90.00
_cell.angle_gamma   90.00
#
_symmetry.space_group_name_H-M   'P 1'
#
loop_
_entity.id
_entity.type
_entity.pdbx_description
1 polymer ?
#
loop_
_entity_poly.entity_id
_entity_poly.type
_entity_poly.pdbx_seq_one_letter_code
_entity_poly.pdbx_strand_id
1 'polypeptide(L)' 'MVNEAIEKRQLQLRLTELRDKLADLKARWPAHSLKPSLIMELEELEEEIEIIEEKLIRMV' A
#
# COMPACT_ATOMS: atom_id res chain seq x y z
N MET A 1 -20.42 -14.80 -7.26
CA MET A 1 -20.34 -14.94 -5.79
C MET A 1 -19.05 -15.60 -5.27
N VAL A 2 -18.36 -16.49 -6.00
CA VAL A 2 -17.03 -16.99 -5.56
C VAL A 2 -15.88 -16.08 -6.01
N ASN A 3 -15.95 -15.55 -7.23
CA ASN A 3 -14.86 -14.75 -7.81
C ASN A 3 -14.61 -13.43 -7.05
N GLU A 4 -15.67 -12.72 -6.63
CA GLU A 4 -15.55 -11.47 -5.86
C GLU A 4 -14.91 -11.70 -4.49
N ALA A 5 -15.22 -12.82 -3.82
CA ALA A 5 -14.62 -13.16 -2.53
C ALA A 5 -13.11 -13.48 -2.67
N ILE A 6 -12.73 -14.13 -3.77
CA ILE A 6 -11.32 -14.40 -4.09
C ILE A 6 -10.60 -13.08 -4.38
N GLU A 7 -11.18 -12.21 -5.22
CA GLU A 7 -10.60 -10.92 -5.57
C GLU A 7 -10.43 -10.02 -4.35
N LYS A 8 -11.46 -9.93 -3.50
CA LYS A 8 -11.39 -9.21 -2.22
C LYS A 8 -10.25 -9.71 -1.34
N ARG A 9 -10.07 -11.03 -1.24
CA ARG A 9 -8.97 -11.61 -0.46
C ARG A 9 -7.60 -11.30 -1.05
N GLN A 10 -7.47 -11.30 -2.39
CA GLN A 10 -6.23 -10.90 -3.07
C GLN A 10 -5.90 -9.42 -2.81
N LEU A 11 -6.90 -8.54 -2.90
CA LEU A 11 -6.74 -7.11 -2.59
C LEU A 11 -6.32 -6.89 -1.13
N GLN A 12 -6.90 -7.63 -0.17
CA GLN A 12 -6.51 -7.56 1.23
C GLN A 12 -5.07 -8.03 1.49
N LEU A 13 -4.65 -9.12 0.83
CA LEU A 13 -3.26 -9.60 0.90
C LEU A 13 -2.30 -8.54 0.34
N ARG A 14 -2.61 -7.99 -0.84
CA ARG A 14 -1.81 -6.95 -1.45
C ARG A 14 -1.73 -5.68 -0.60
N LEU A 15 -2.84 -5.26 -0.01
CA LEU A 15 -2.88 -4.11 0.92
C LEU A 15 -1.97 -4.34 2.13
N THR A 16 -1.94 -5.56 2.65
CA THR A 16 -1.06 -5.92 3.78
C THR A 16 0.41 -5.82 3.36
N GLU A 17 0.78 -6.41 2.21
CA GLU A 17 2.15 -6.32 1.69
C GLU A 17 2.63 -4.88 1.45
N LEU A 18 1.77 -4.02 0.92
CA LEU A 18 2.11 -2.61 0.67
C LEU A 18 2.29 -1.83 1.96
N ARG A 19 1.44 -2.08 2.97
CA ARG A 19 1.57 -1.46 4.30
C ARG A 19 2.85 -1.91 5.00
N ASP A 20 3.23 -3.17 4.87
CA ASP A 20 4.50 -3.69 5.40
C ASP A 20 5.70 -2.99 4.72
N LYS A 21 5.69 -2.89 3.39
CA LYS A 21 6.72 -2.14 2.63
C LYS A 21 6.79 -0.67 3.05
N LEU A 22 5.63 -0.03 3.25
CA LEU A 22 5.55 1.35 3.69
C LEU A 22 6.16 1.52 5.09
N ALA A 23 5.88 0.61 6.01
CA ALA A 23 6.45 0.61 7.35
C ALA A 23 7.97 0.42 7.30
N ASP A 24 8.46 -0.54 6.51
CA ASP A 24 9.89 -0.79 6.30
C ASP A 24 10.60 0.41 5.65
N LEU A 25 9.94 1.08 4.70
CA LEU A 25 10.46 2.30 4.09
C LEU A 25 10.59 3.40 5.13
N LYS A 26 9.53 3.67 5.90
CA LYS A 26 9.50 4.68 6.98
C LYS A 26 10.52 4.38 8.08
N ALA A 27 10.75 3.11 8.41
CA ALA A 27 11.75 2.70 9.40
C ALA A 27 13.19 2.99 8.95
N ARG A 28 13.46 3.00 7.65
CA ARG A 28 14.78 3.31 7.07
C ARG A 28 15.00 4.81 6.84
N TRP A 29 14.08 5.67 7.27
CA TRP A 29 14.18 7.10 7.03
C TRP A 29 15.39 7.72 7.76
N PRO A 30 16.28 8.41 7.04
CA PRO A 30 17.41 9.09 7.65
C PRO A 30 16.94 10.31 8.45
N ALA A 31 17.47 10.49 9.67
CA ALA A 31 17.06 11.52 10.62
C ALA A 31 17.25 12.97 10.14
N HIS A 32 18.10 13.20 9.12
CA HIS A 32 18.51 14.53 8.72
C HIS A 32 18.41 14.82 7.21
N SER A 33 18.20 13.82 6.35
CA SER A 33 18.16 14.05 4.90
C SER A 33 17.41 12.97 4.14
N LEU A 34 16.11 13.19 3.91
CA LEU A 34 15.30 12.34 3.06
C LEU A 34 15.68 12.57 1.60
N LYS A 35 16.05 11.49 0.92
CA LYS A 35 16.33 11.52 -0.52
C LYS A 35 15.00 11.66 -1.28
N PRO A 36 14.94 12.45 -2.36
CA PRO A 36 13.74 12.53 -3.21
C PRO A 36 13.24 11.17 -3.67
N SER A 37 14.15 10.22 -3.95
CA SER A 37 13.79 8.86 -4.31
C SER A 37 12.98 8.11 -3.25
N LEU A 38 13.25 8.34 -1.96
CA LEU A 38 12.50 7.73 -0.86
C LEU A 38 11.12 8.37 -0.68
N ILE A 39 11.00 9.66 -1.03
CA ILE A 39 9.73 10.39 -1.01
C ILE A 39 8.85 9.90 -2.17
N MET A 40 9.43 9.76 -3.37
CA MET A 40 8.70 9.19 -4.50
C MET A 40 8.25 7.76 -4.23
N GLU A 41 9.13 6.91 -3.67
CA GLU A 41 8.76 5.54 -3.28
C GLU A 41 7.65 5.52 -2.21
N LEU A 42 7.66 6.49 -1.28
CA LEU A 42 6.60 6.66 -0.29
C LEU A 42 5.27 7.01 -0.98
N GLU A 43 5.26 8.03 -1.83
CA GLU A 43 4.07 8.52 -2.52
C GLU A 43 3.46 7.42 -3.40
N GLU A 44 4.29 6.66 -4.13
CA GLU A 44 3.84 5.51 -4.94
C GLU A 44 3.17 4.43 -4.08
N LEU A 45 3.77 4.09 -2.93
CA LEU A 45 3.20 3.09 -2.01
C LEU A 45 1.89 3.59 -1.38
N GLU A 46 1.81 4.86 -0.99
CA GLU A 46 0.61 5.46 -0.40
C GLU A 46 -0.53 5.55 -1.43
N GLU A 47 -0.23 5.91 -2.68
CA GLU A 47 -1.21 5.94 -3.78
C GLU A 47 -1.73 4.52 -4.12
N GLU A 48 -0.86 3.50 -4.20
CA GLU A 48 -1.29 2.12 -4.47
C GLU A 48 -2.20 1.58 -3.33
N ILE A 49 -1.88 1.93 -2.07
CA ILE A 49 -2.71 1.60 -0.91
C ILE A 49 -4.10 2.26 -1.03
N GLU A 50 -4.16 3.56 -1.31
CA GLU A 50 -5.41 4.30 -1.44
C GLU A 50 -6.31 3.71 -2.53
N ILE A 51 -5.74 3.38 -3.70
CA ILE A 51 -6.48 2.75 -4.79
C ILE A 51 -7.07 1.39 -4.37
N ILE A 52 -6.32 0.58 -3.61
CA ILE A 52 -6.79 -0.73 -3.16
C ILE A 52 -7.86 -0.58 -2.08
N GLU A 53 -7.71 0.38 -1.16
CA GLU A 53 -8.71 0.69 -0.15
C GLU A 53 -10.01 1.17 -0.78
N GLU A 54 -9.94 2.07 -1.76
CA GLU A 54 -11.12 2.50 -2.52
C GLU A 54 -11.81 1.34 -3.22
N LYS A 55 -11.06 0.45 -3.88
CA LYS A 55 -11.62 -0.75 -4.52
C LYS A 55 -12.33 -1.64 -3.50
N LEU A 56 -11.71 -1.87 -2.34
CA LEU A 56 -12.30 -2.66 -1.27
C LEU A 56 -13.57 -2.03 -0.71
N ILE A 57 -13.63 -0.70 -0.57
CA ILE A 57 -14.82 0.03 -0.14
C ILE A 57 -15.95 -0.11 -1.16
N ARG A 58 -15.64 0.01 -2.45
CA ARG A 58 -16.63 -0.12 -3.55
C ARG A 58 -17.17 -1.56 -3.69
N MET A 59 -16.48 -2.55 -3.11
CA MET A 59 -16.87 -3.96 -3.10
C MET A 59 -17.70 -4.38 -1.87
N VAL A 60 -17.93 -3.48 -0.90
CA VAL A 60 -18.77 -3.70 0.28
C VAL A 60 -20.19 -3.21 -0.01
#